data_AF-A0A6S7IWI0-F1
#
_entry.id   AF-A0A6S7IWI0-F1
#
_cell.length_a   1.000
_cell.length_b   1.000
_cell.length_c   1.000
_cell.angle_alpha   90.00
_cell.angle_beta   90.00
_cell.angle_gamma   90.00
#
_symmetry.space_group_name_H-M   'P 1'
#
loop_
_entity.id
_entity.type
_entity.pdbx_description
1 polymer ?
#
loop_
_entity_poly.entity_id
_entity_poly.type
_entity_poly.pdbx_seq_one_letter_code
_entity_poly.pdbx_strand_id
1 'polypeptide(L)'
;MTSKYFERSRFVAVFVVFSQLMLSESVSLNGTNLRNVEALMNKNINKGLSWADPTKPRVVLKGKDQEGMTYKLTHDERCREDIEDYCAQESRKAGNYDLLLCLQNQIKEDELSDECHQAIWEYKTKLVHNPVFEAPVIDICRDDWQKIDECKAIQPNTGDLVLCLVGNKDGIQNARCKHIVNKLAQIVFTDYRLLKNFYKDCTADVKKFQCSMEEGDQHTQGSTLECLEDNEANLTAKCRHRVLRVAELQSDDYHMNRALYYACRDDREHFCPSVESGQGRV
;
A
#
# COMPACT_ATOMS: atom_id res chain seq x y z
N MET A 1 7.66 -22.75 1.36
CA MET A 1 7.40 -22.01 2.62
C MET A 1 6.13 -21.15 2.57
N THR A 2 5.21 -21.39 1.63
CA THR A 2 4.05 -20.52 1.30
C THR A 2 2.75 -20.81 2.06
N SER A 3 2.69 -21.88 2.87
CA SER A 3 1.42 -22.36 3.44
C SER A 3 0.97 -21.66 4.73
N LYS A 4 1.89 -21.07 5.52
CA LYS A 4 1.53 -20.45 6.81
C LYS A 4 1.06 -19.00 6.67
N TYR A 5 1.58 -18.29 5.68
CA TYR A 5 1.23 -16.89 5.38
C TYR A 5 -0.25 -16.75 4.97
N PHE A 6 -0.75 -17.68 4.15
CA PHE A 6 -2.12 -17.66 3.65
C PHE A 6 -3.15 -18.08 4.71
N GLU A 7 -2.83 -19.00 5.62
CA GLU A 7 -3.76 -19.42 6.68
C GLU A 7 -3.96 -18.33 7.75
N ARG A 8 -2.94 -17.52 8.05
CA ARG A 8 -3.01 -16.51 9.14
C ARG A 8 -3.60 -15.18 8.70
N SER A 9 -3.32 -14.72 7.48
CA SER A 9 -4.05 -13.58 6.87
C SER A 9 -5.54 -13.87 6.78
N ARG A 10 -5.94 -15.14 6.61
CA ARG A 10 -7.34 -15.56 6.71
C ARG A 10 -7.88 -15.42 8.13
N PHE A 11 -7.14 -15.71 9.19
CA PHE A 11 -7.64 -15.54 10.56
C PHE A 11 -7.90 -14.08 10.92
N VAL A 12 -7.00 -13.15 10.57
CA VAL A 12 -7.19 -11.72 10.83
C VAL A 12 -8.33 -11.16 9.95
N ALA A 13 -8.35 -11.49 8.66
CA ALA A 13 -9.43 -11.06 7.77
C ALA A 13 -10.79 -11.68 8.16
N VAL A 14 -10.84 -12.94 8.58
CA VAL A 14 -12.07 -13.60 9.06
C VAL A 14 -12.54 -12.97 10.36
N PHE A 15 -11.65 -12.60 11.29
CA PHE A 15 -12.05 -11.90 12.52
C PHE A 15 -12.59 -10.49 12.25
N VAL A 16 -11.99 -9.73 11.33
CA VAL A 16 -12.46 -8.38 10.94
C VAL A 16 -13.81 -8.47 10.21
N VAL A 17 -13.97 -9.43 9.29
CA VAL A 17 -15.26 -9.68 8.61
C VAL A 17 -16.33 -10.24 9.56
N PHE A 18 -15.98 -11.11 10.51
CA PHE A 18 -16.92 -11.61 11.52
C PHE A 18 -17.39 -10.52 12.49
N SER A 19 -16.49 -9.63 12.90
CA SER A 19 -16.84 -8.51 13.78
C SER A 19 -17.72 -7.48 13.08
N GLN A 20 -17.59 -7.32 11.75
CA GLN A 20 -18.49 -6.50 10.93
C GLN A 20 -19.84 -7.18 10.66
N LEU A 21 -19.88 -8.50 10.45
CA LEU A 21 -21.13 -9.26 10.22
C LEU A 21 -22.00 -9.37 11.48
N MET A 22 -21.39 -9.50 12.66
CA MET A 22 -22.11 -9.57 13.94
C MET A 22 -22.80 -8.26 14.35
N LEU A 23 -22.53 -7.14 13.65
CA LEU A 23 -23.22 -5.86 13.84
C LEU A 23 -24.44 -5.69 12.89
N SER A 24 -24.73 -6.67 12.04
CA SER A 24 -25.85 -6.63 11.09
C SER A 24 -26.72 -7.87 11.18
N GLU A 25 -27.54 -7.97 12.22
CA GLU A 25 -28.65 -8.93 12.19
C GLU A 25 -29.74 -8.46 11.22
N SER A 26 -30.02 -9.33 10.23
CA SER A 26 -31.34 -9.70 9.67
C SER A 26 -31.44 -9.67 8.14
N VAL A 27 -30.93 -10.70 7.47
CA VAL A 27 -31.47 -11.09 6.16
C VAL A 27 -31.81 -12.58 6.16
N SER A 28 -33.11 -12.85 6.16
CA SER A 28 -33.71 -14.16 5.96
C SER A 28 -33.42 -14.66 4.54
N LEU A 29 -32.68 -15.77 4.42
CA LEU A 29 -32.47 -16.47 3.15
C LEU A 29 -33.58 -17.51 2.95
N ASN A 30 -34.72 -17.08 2.42
CA ASN A 30 -35.68 -17.98 1.80
C ASN A 30 -35.45 -18.05 0.28
N GLY A 31 -34.81 -19.13 -0.14
CA GLY A 31 -35.01 -19.77 -1.45
C GLY A 31 -34.58 -18.99 -2.70
N THR A 32 -33.33 -19.16 -3.12
CA THR A 32 -32.95 -19.09 -4.55
C THR A 32 -32.04 -20.26 -4.92
N ASN A 33 -32.44 -20.97 -5.97
CA ASN A 33 -31.88 -22.23 -6.45
C ASN A 33 -30.61 -21.97 -7.29
N LEU A 34 -29.49 -22.63 -6.95
CA LEU A 34 -28.15 -22.46 -7.54
C LEU A 34 -28.04 -22.72 -9.06
N ARG A 35 -29.12 -23.11 -9.74
CA ARG A 35 -29.12 -23.41 -11.18
C ARG A 35 -29.35 -22.20 -12.09
N ASN A 36 -29.60 -21.00 -11.55
CA ASN A 36 -29.86 -19.80 -12.34
C ASN A 36 -28.69 -18.80 -12.42
N VAL A 37 -27.55 -19.09 -11.78
CA VAL A 37 -26.37 -18.20 -11.81
C VAL A 37 -25.63 -18.30 -13.15
N GLU A 38 -25.55 -19.49 -13.75
CA GLU A 38 -24.92 -19.72 -15.06
C GLU A 38 -25.64 -18.98 -16.21
N ALA A 39 -26.96 -18.85 -16.15
CA ALA A 39 -27.74 -18.16 -17.19
C ALA A 39 -27.62 -16.63 -17.15
N LEU A 40 -27.25 -16.05 -15.99
CA LEU A 40 -26.97 -14.62 -15.84
C LEU A 40 -25.52 -14.27 -16.20
N MET A 41 -24.57 -15.20 -16.01
CA MET A 41 -23.17 -15.00 -16.39
C MET A 41 -22.94 -15.10 -17.91
N ASN A 42 -23.72 -15.92 -18.63
CA ASN A 42 -23.51 -16.17 -20.07
C ASN A 42 -24.08 -15.11 -21.03
N LYS A 43 -24.77 -14.06 -20.54
CA LYS A 43 -25.35 -13.01 -21.41
C LYS A 43 -24.43 -11.83 -21.70
N ASN A 44 -23.29 -11.72 -21.02
CA ASN A 44 -22.36 -10.60 -21.16
C ASN A 44 -21.00 -10.97 -21.81
N ILE A 45 -20.84 -12.20 -22.30
CA ILE A 45 -19.56 -12.69 -22.84
C ILE A 45 -19.27 -12.21 -24.28
N ASN A 46 -20.24 -11.61 -24.98
CA ASN A 46 -20.09 -11.14 -26.37
C ASN A 46 -20.04 -9.61 -26.53
N LYS A 47 -19.26 -8.92 -25.69
CA LYS A 47 -18.78 -7.56 -26.00
C LYS A 47 -17.32 -7.42 -25.57
N GLY A 48 -16.42 -7.99 -26.36
CA GLY A 48 -15.00 -7.72 -26.26
C GLY A 48 -14.69 -6.24 -26.56
N LEU A 49 -13.85 -5.64 -25.71
CA LEU A 49 -13.10 -4.40 -25.89
C LEU A 49 -11.96 -4.48 -24.84
N SER A 50 -10.74 -4.92 -25.17
CA SER A 50 -9.68 -4.20 -25.88
C SER A 50 -9.26 -2.91 -25.15
N TRP A 51 -8.08 -2.96 -24.52
CA TRP A 51 -7.13 -1.89 -24.13
C TRP A 51 -7.67 -0.60 -23.47
N ALA A 52 -7.07 -0.27 -22.31
CA ALA A 52 -6.98 1.05 -21.68
C ALA A 52 -8.10 2.05 -22.03
N ASP A 53 -9.09 2.19 -21.15
CA ASP A 53 -10.15 3.20 -21.27
C ASP A 53 -9.58 4.64 -21.21
N PRO A 54 -9.60 5.40 -22.32
CA PRO A 54 -9.09 6.78 -22.38
C PRO A 54 -10.05 7.82 -21.79
N THR A 55 -11.24 7.41 -21.34
CA THR A 55 -12.35 8.34 -21.00
C THR A 55 -12.47 8.66 -19.51
N LYS A 56 -11.77 7.94 -18.62
CA LYS A 56 -11.59 8.44 -17.24
C LYS A 56 -10.66 9.65 -17.29
N PRO A 57 -11.08 10.85 -16.83
CA PRO A 57 -10.16 11.97 -16.73
C PRO A 57 -9.00 11.55 -15.82
N ARG A 58 -7.80 11.39 -16.39
CA ARG A 58 -6.56 11.31 -15.61
C ARG A 58 -6.54 12.55 -14.73
N VAL A 59 -6.64 12.35 -13.43
CA VAL A 59 -6.39 13.41 -12.47
C VAL A 59 -4.90 13.73 -12.57
N VAL A 60 -4.55 14.63 -13.48
CA VAL A 60 -3.24 15.28 -13.50
C VAL A 60 -3.21 16.11 -12.22
N LEU A 61 -2.56 15.58 -11.20
CA LEU A 61 -2.25 16.31 -9.98
C LEU A 61 -1.26 17.43 -10.36
N LYS A 62 -1.78 18.58 -10.80
CA LYS A 62 -1.06 19.85 -10.71
C LYS A 62 -1.15 20.33 -9.27
N GLY A 63 -0.57 19.57 -8.35
CA GLY A 63 -0.08 20.16 -7.11
C GLY A 63 1.13 20.99 -7.49
N LYS A 64 1.23 22.23 -7.00
CA LYS A 64 2.52 22.90 -7.00
C LYS A 64 3.48 21.93 -6.31
N ASP A 65 4.48 21.50 -7.04
CA ASP A 65 5.79 21.12 -6.57
C ASP A 65 6.22 22.09 -5.46
N GLN A 66 5.73 21.88 -4.25
CA GLN A 66 6.42 22.28 -3.04
C GLN A 66 7.61 21.33 -2.90
N GLU A 67 8.52 21.39 -3.87
CA GLU A 67 9.75 20.62 -3.95
C GLU A 67 10.70 21.13 -2.86
N GLY A 68 10.37 20.84 -1.60
CA GLY A 68 11.30 20.91 -0.47
C GLY A 68 12.28 19.73 -0.45
N MET A 69 12.23 18.85 -1.45
CA MET A 69 13.22 17.78 -1.65
C MET A 69 14.09 18.13 -2.85
N THR A 70 15.35 18.46 -2.59
CA THR A 70 16.35 18.81 -3.62
C THR A 70 16.80 17.59 -4.43
N TYR A 71 16.65 16.39 -3.89
CA TYR A 71 17.03 15.13 -4.52
C TYR A 71 15.90 14.58 -5.41
N LYS A 72 16.20 14.32 -6.68
CA LYS A 72 15.25 13.75 -7.66
C LYS A 72 15.79 12.44 -8.20
N LEU A 73 14.95 11.41 -8.20
CA LEU A 73 15.31 10.07 -8.70
C LEU A 73 15.57 10.07 -10.22
N THR A 74 14.93 10.97 -10.97
CA THR A 74 15.18 11.18 -12.41
C THR A 74 16.61 11.61 -12.75
N HIS A 75 17.36 12.12 -11.77
CA HIS A 75 18.73 12.60 -11.95
C HIS A 75 19.76 11.69 -11.25
N ASP A 76 19.34 10.55 -10.71
CA ASP A 76 20.27 9.60 -10.12
C ASP A 76 20.86 8.72 -11.22
N GLU A 77 22.15 8.89 -11.50
CA GLU A 77 22.86 8.15 -12.56
C GLU A 77 22.76 6.63 -12.39
N ARG A 78 22.64 6.14 -11.15
CA ARG A 78 22.51 4.70 -10.84
C ARG A 78 21.22 4.09 -11.39
N CYS A 79 20.17 4.88 -11.55
CA CYS A 79 18.89 4.42 -12.09
C CYS A 79 18.66 4.82 -13.56
N ARG A 80 19.61 5.50 -14.21
CA ARG A 80 19.37 6.13 -15.52
C ARG A 80 18.93 5.12 -16.58
N GLU A 81 19.64 4.00 -16.69
CA GLU A 81 19.35 2.95 -17.68
C GLU A 81 18.01 2.27 -17.38
N ASP A 82 17.79 1.85 -16.13
CA ASP A 82 16.51 1.25 -15.69
C ASP A 82 15.31 2.18 -15.92
N ILE A 83 15.46 3.49 -15.69
CA ILE A 83 14.41 4.47 -15.94
C ILE A 83 14.10 4.57 -17.44
N GLU A 84 15.11 4.57 -18.29
CA GLU A 84 14.95 4.64 -19.75
C GLU A 84 14.28 3.37 -20.31
N ASP A 85 14.65 2.20 -19.78
CA ASP A 85 14.16 0.90 -20.26
C ASP A 85 12.72 0.62 -19.81
N TYR A 86 12.39 0.93 -18.54
CA TYR A 86 11.13 0.48 -17.94
C TYR A 86 10.13 1.61 -17.63
N CYS A 87 10.60 2.82 -17.29
CA CYS A 87 9.76 3.88 -16.71
C CYS A 87 9.87 5.23 -17.43
N ALA A 88 10.21 5.22 -18.73
CA ALA A 88 10.45 6.43 -19.52
C ALA A 88 9.22 7.35 -19.66
N GLN A 89 8.00 6.83 -19.52
CA GLN A 89 6.80 7.66 -19.55
C GLN A 89 6.57 8.38 -18.22
N GLU A 90 6.85 7.70 -17.12
CA GLU A 90 6.70 8.19 -15.76
C GLU A 90 7.76 9.23 -15.42
N SER A 91 8.99 9.06 -15.91
CA SER A 91 10.08 10.02 -15.72
C SER A 91 9.81 11.38 -16.36
N ARG A 92 8.95 11.45 -17.39
CA ARG A 92 8.52 12.68 -18.05
C ARG A 92 7.39 13.40 -17.32
N LYS A 93 6.73 12.74 -16.35
CA LYS A 93 5.67 13.35 -15.55
C LYS A 93 6.33 14.20 -14.46
N ALA A 94 5.74 15.35 -14.15
CA ALA A 94 6.29 16.29 -13.15
C ALA A 94 6.36 15.73 -11.72
N GLY A 95 5.70 14.60 -11.42
CA GLY A 95 5.63 14.04 -10.07
C GLY A 95 6.57 12.85 -9.85
N ASN A 96 7.48 12.97 -8.88
CA ASN A 96 8.43 11.91 -8.54
C ASN A 96 7.77 10.61 -8.04
N TYR A 97 6.54 10.66 -7.52
CA TYR A 97 5.84 9.47 -7.04
C TYR A 97 5.49 8.50 -8.16
N ASP A 98 5.12 8.98 -9.36
CA ASP A 98 4.77 8.09 -10.47
C ASP A 98 5.99 7.27 -10.93
N LEU A 99 7.16 7.92 -11.00
CA LEU A 99 8.42 7.25 -11.32
C LEU A 99 8.80 6.23 -10.25
N LEU A 100 8.75 6.63 -8.98
CA LEU A 100 9.06 5.74 -7.86
C LEU A 100 8.14 4.51 -7.85
N LEU A 101 6.83 4.72 -8.03
CA LEU A 101 5.83 3.65 -8.07
C LEU A 101 6.05 2.71 -9.27
N CYS A 102 6.44 3.24 -10.43
CA CYS A 102 6.78 2.42 -11.59
C CYS A 102 7.96 1.49 -11.29
N LEU A 103 9.08 2.08 -10.84
CA LEU A 103 10.30 1.33 -10.54
C LEU A 103 10.06 0.22 -9.51
N GLN A 104 9.22 0.46 -8.49
CA GLN A 104 8.98 -0.57 -7.46
C GLN A 104 7.93 -1.64 -7.82
N ASN A 105 6.92 -1.33 -8.65
CA ASN A 105 5.73 -2.18 -8.78
C ASN A 105 5.61 -2.85 -10.15
N GLN A 106 6.17 -2.23 -11.20
CA GLN A 106 6.00 -2.68 -12.58
C GLN A 106 7.13 -3.60 -13.05
N ILE A 107 8.26 -3.56 -12.35
CA ILE A 107 9.47 -4.29 -12.71
C ILE A 107 9.62 -5.44 -11.73
N LYS A 108 10.00 -6.62 -12.22
CA LYS A 108 10.33 -7.70 -11.29
C LYS A 108 11.61 -7.32 -10.55
N GLU A 109 11.71 -7.65 -9.27
CA GLU A 109 12.87 -7.25 -8.46
C GLU A 109 14.20 -7.80 -8.99
N ASP A 110 14.20 -8.87 -9.78
CA ASP A 110 15.39 -9.40 -10.46
C ASP A 110 15.74 -8.71 -11.79
N GLU A 111 14.88 -7.80 -12.28
CA GLU A 111 15.06 -7.09 -13.57
C GLU A 111 15.68 -5.69 -13.40
N LEU A 112 15.69 -5.14 -12.18
CA LEU A 112 16.33 -3.87 -11.84
C LEU A 112 17.78 -4.05 -11.39
N SER A 113 18.65 -3.10 -11.74
CA SER A 113 20.04 -3.10 -11.24
C SER A 113 20.11 -2.94 -9.72
N ASP A 114 21.10 -3.57 -9.08
CA ASP A 114 21.36 -3.43 -7.64
C ASP A 114 21.66 -1.97 -7.27
N GLU A 115 22.36 -1.25 -8.14
CA GLU A 115 22.64 0.17 -7.99
C GLU A 115 21.36 1.01 -7.98
N CYS A 116 20.39 0.68 -8.84
CA CYS A 116 19.10 1.37 -8.84
C CYS A 116 18.23 0.98 -7.64
N HIS A 117 18.25 -0.28 -7.20
CA HIS A 117 17.60 -0.67 -5.93
C HIS A 117 18.11 0.16 -4.76
N GLN A 118 19.43 0.37 -4.67
CA GLN A 118 20.02 1.21 -3.64
C GLN A 118 19.58 2.68 -3.77
N ALA A 119 19.56 3.24 -4.98
CA ALA A 119 19.11 4.61 -5.22
C ALA A 119 17.63 4.81 -4.85
N ILE A 120 16.76 3.83 -5.18
CA ILE A 120 15.34 3.82 -4.79
C ILE A 120 15.21 3.79 -3.26
N TRP A 121 15.99 2.94 -2.58
CA TRP A 121 15.99 2.87 -1.12
C TRP A 121 16.40 4.21 -0.47
N GLU A 122 17.48 4.82 -0.95
CA GLU A 122 17.92 6.13 -0.49
C GLU A 122 16.86 7.20 -0.75
N TYR A 123 16.22 7.18 -1.92
CA TYR A 123 15.14 8.10 -2.27
C TYR A 123 13.97 7.97 -1.32
N LYS A 124 13.46 6.75 -1.09
CA LYS A 124 12.35 6.48 -0.16
C LYS A 124 12.69 6.94 1.25
N THR A 125 13.90 6.64 1.72
CA THR A 125 14.35 7.04 3.05
C THR A 125 14.39 8.57 3.19
N LYS A 126 15.00 9.28 2.22
CA LYS A 126 15.04 10.74 2.22
C LYS A 126 13.65 11.36 2.11
N LEU A 127 12.75 10.74 1.35
CA LEU A 127 11.37 11.17 1.18
C LEU A 127 10.59 11.13 2.51
N VAL A 128 10.56 9.99 3.20
CA VAL A 128 9.73 9.85 4.43
C VAL A 128 10.28 10.59 5.64
N HIS A 129 11.59 10.87 5.64
CA HIS A 129 12.23 11.70 6.67
C HIS A 129 12.14 13.20 6.36
N ASN A 130 11.70 13.58 5.16
CA ASN A 130 11.56 14.98 4.79
C ASN A 130 10.44 15.63 5.64
N PRO A 131 10.70 16.77 6.30
CA PRO A 131 9.68 17.51 7.05
C PRO A 131 8.44 17.90 6.24
N VAL A 132 8.57 18.01 4.91
CA VAL A 132 7.44 18.32 4.00
C VAL A 132 6.81 17.07 3.38
N PHE A 133 7.17 15.86 3.83
CA PHE A 133 6.58 14.60 3.32
C PHE A 133 5.05 14.60 3.36
N GLU A 134 4.46 15.09 4.46
CA GLU A 134 3.01 15.16 4.61
C GLU A 134 2.37 16.39 3.96
N ALA A 135 3.15 17.32 3.41
CA ALA A 135 2.60 18.54 2.79
C ALA A 135 1.52 18.23 1.72
N PRO A 136 1.69 17.24 0.82
CA PRO A 136 0.64 16.89 -0.14
C PRO A 136 -0.68 16.48 0.51
N VAL A 137 -0.66 15.70 1.61
CA VAL A 137 -1.90 15.32 2.30
C VAL A 137 -2.45 16.47 3.14
N ILE A 138 -1.59 17.27 3.78
CA ILE A 138 -2.02 18.45 4.56
C ILE A 138 -2.75 19.46 3.65
N ASP A 139 -2.25 19.66 2.44
CA ASP A 139 -2.79 20.65 1.50
C ASP A 139 -3.97 20.10 0.69
N ILE A 140 -3.86 18.90 0.12
CA ILE A 140 -4.89 18.35 -0.78
C ILE A 140 -6.05 17.75 0.01
N CYS A 141 -5.79 17.12 1.16
CA CYS A 141 -6.80 16.41 1.94
C CYS A 141 -7.40 17.24 3.07
N ARG A 142 -7.09 18.55 3.17
CA ARG A 142 -7.45 19.40 4.32
C ARG A 142 -8.90 19.25 4.77
N ASP A 143 -9.82 19.36 3.83
CA ASP A 143 -11.25 19.32 4.11
C ASP A 143 -11.77 17.92 4.46
N ASP A 144 -11.06 16.86 4.05
CA ASP A 144 -11.42 15.47 4.35
C ASP A 144 -10.89 15.04 5.72
N TRP A 145 -9.59 15.23 5.99
CA TRP A 145 -8.99 14.74 7.24
C TRP A 145 -9.50 15.49 8.48
N GLN A 146 -9.93 16.75 8.34
CA GLN A 146 -10.55 17.51 9.42
C GLN A 146 -11.97 17.03 9.80
N LYS A 147 -12.65 16.30 8.90
CA LYS A 147 -13.98 15.72 9.15
C LYS A 147 -13.91 14.31 9.74
N ILE A 148 -12.74 13.68 9.69
CA ILE A 148 -12.50 12.37 10.27
C ILE A 148 -11.99 12.60 11.70
N ASP A 149 -12.80 12.31 12.71
CA ASP A 149 -12.51 12.63 14.11
C ASP A 149 -11.15 12.07 14.58
N GLU A 150 -10.82 10.85 14.16
CA GLU A 150 -9.54 10.20 14.43
C GLU A 150 -8.36 10.96 13.82
N CYS A 151 -8.48 11.39 12.56
CA CYS A 151 -7.38 12.06 11.85
C CYS A 151 -7.22 13.51 12.27
N LYS A 152 -8.32 14.19 12.63
CA LYS A 152 -8.32 15.55 13.17
C LYS A 152 -7.46 15.68 14.44
N ALA A 153 -7.40 14.63 15.26
CA ALA A 153 -6.63 14.62 16.50
C ALA A 153 -5.12 14.45 16.29
N ILE A 154 -4.68 14.08 15.08
CA ILE A 154 -3.27 13.80 14.78
C ILE A 154 -2.54 15.10 14.45
N GLN A 155 -1.38 15.28 15.08
CA GLN A 155 -0.48 16.38 14.74
C GLN A 155 0.13 16.14 13.34
N PRO A 156 0.06 17.11 12.42
CA PRO A 156 0.73 17.00 11.13
C PRO A 156 2.26 16.87 11.26
N ASN A 157 2.89 16.32 10.22
CA ASN A 157 4.31 15.99 10.08
C ASN A 157 4.84 14.93 11.06
N THR A 158 3.94 14.13 11.66
CA THR A 158 4.31 13.03 12.57
C THR A 158 4.47 11.69 11.85
N GLY A 159 3.97 11.55 10.62
CA GLY A 159 3.88 10.30 9.88
C GLY A 159 2.57 9.54 10.10
N ASP A 160 1.83 9.87 11.17
CA ASP A 160 0.58 9.19 11.52
C ASP A 160 -0.62 9.71 10.71
N LEU A 161 -0.54 10.91 10.12
CA LEU A 161 -1.67 11.47 9.35
C LEU A 161 -1.92 10.67 8.07
N VAL A 162 -0.85 10.30 7.36
CA VAL A 162 -0.94 9.43 6.18
C VAL A 162 -1.56 8.10 6.56
N LEU A 163 -1.08 7.44 7.62
CA LEU A 163 -1.61 6.17 8.10
C LEU A 163 -3.08 6.25 8.53
N CYS A 164 -3.49 7.36 9.15
CA CYS A 164 -4.89 7.58 9.51
C CYS A 164 -5.79 7.68 8.29
N LEU A 165 -5.38 8.47 7.29
CA LEU A 165 -6.09 8.62 6.04
C LEU A 165 -6.19 7.31 5.25
N VAL A 166 -5.14 6.48 5.30
CA VAL A 166 -5.16 5.14 4.70
C VAL A 166 -6.19 4.24 5.37
N GLY A 167 -6.31 4.29 6.70
CA GLY A 167 -7.33 3.52 7.42
C GLY A 167 -8.76 4.07 7.32
N ASN A 168 -8.92 5.31 6.87
CA ASN A 168 -10.20 6.01 6.81
C ASN A 168 -10.55 6.47 5.38
N LYS A 169 -10.14 5.70 4.36
CA LYS A 169 -10.35 6.04 2.94
C LYS A 169 -11.81 6.29 2.56
N ASP A 170 -12.74 5.58 3.18
CA ASP A 170 -14.19 5.74 2.93
C ASP A 170 -14.72 7.10 3.38
N GLY A 171 -14.07 7.71 4.40
CA GLY A 171 -14.35 9.07 4.84
C GLY A 171 -13.87 10.15 3.88
N ILE A 172 -12.96 9.82 2.95
CA ILE A 172 -12.36 10.78 2.01
C ILE A 172 -13.30 10.98 0.81
N GLN A 173 -13.77 12.21 0.61
CA GLN A 173 -14.64 12.55 -0.52
C GLN A 173 -13.85 13.09 -1.71
N ASN A 174 -12.74 13.79 -1.47
CA ASN A 174 -11.94 14.34 -2.55
C ASN A 174 -11.18 13.24 -3.30
N ALA A 175 -11.50 13.05 -4.59
CA ALA A 175 -10.81 12.08 -5.44
C ALA A 175 -9.30 12.34 -5.56
N ARG A 176 -8.85 13.60 -5.51
CA ARG A 176 -7.41 13.94 -5.48
C ARG A 176 -6.77 13.51 -4.16
N CYS A 177 -7.49 13.66 -3.04
CA CYS A 177 -7.01 13.18 -1.75
C CYS A 177 -6.89 11.65 -1.76
N LYS A 178 -7.92 10.93 -2.21
CA LYS A 178 -7.86 9.47 -2.36
C LYS A 178 -6.65 9.03 -3.18
N HIS A 179 -6.42 9.69 -4.31
CA HIS A 179 -5.28 9.40 -5.19
C HIS A 179 -3.93 9.59 -4.50
N ILE A 180 -3.70 10.72 -3.82
CA ILE A 180 -2.41 10.95 -3.13
C ILE A 180 -2.23 10.03 -1.93
N VAL A 181 -3.29 9.75 -1.16
CA VAL A 181 -3.25 8.80 -0.04
C VAL A 181 -2.88 7.40 -0.52
N ASN A 182 -3.48 6.93 -1.61
CA ASN A 182 -3.13 5.63 -2.20
C ASN A 182 -1.67 5.58 -2.67
N LYS A 183 -1.18 6.64 -3.34
CA LYS A 183 0.23 6.71 -3.75
C LYS A 183 1.18 6.65 -2.56
N LEU A 184 0.91 7.44 -1.52
CA LEU A 184 1.75 7.47 -0.33
C LEU A 184 1.70 6.13 0.42
N ALA A 185 0.54 5.49 0.50
CA ALA A 185 0.40 4.15 1.08
C ALA A 185 1.31 3.14 0.38
N GLN A 186 1.24 3.08 -0.95
CA GLN A 186 2.09 2.18 -1.75
C GLN A 186 3.59 2.44 -1.61
N ILE A 187 4.01 3.62 -1.11
CA ILE A 187 5.41 3.94 -0.85
C ILE A 187 5.79 3.54 0.57
N VAL A 188 5.02 3.96 1.59
CA VAL A 188 5.39 3.74 3.00
C VAL A 188 5.21 2.29 3.45
N PHE A 189 4.33 1.54 2.78
CA PHE A 189 4.12 0.11 3.03
C PHE A 189 5.00 -0.79 2.15
N THR A 190 6.13 -0.29 1.60
CA THR A 190 7.14 -1.17 1.03
C THR A 190 8.21 -1.61 2.03
N ASP A 191 8.38 -0.87 3.12
CA ASP A 191 9.32 -1.23 4.18
C ASP A 191 8.88 -0.68 5.55
N TYR A 192 8.99 -1.48 6.61
CA TYR A 192 8.56 -1.06 7.94
C TYR A 192 9.37 0.12 8.48
N ARG A 193 10.60 0.32 8.00
CA ARG A 193 11.47 1.45 8.36
C ARG A 193 10.96 2.77 7.80
N LEU A 194 10.11 2.73 6.76
CA LEU A 194 9.45 3.91 6.21
C LEU A 194 8.24 4.36 7.07
N LEU A 195 7.73 3.46 7.91
CA LEU A 195 6.71 3.75 8.91
C LEU A 195 7.37 4.30 10.17
N LYS A 196 7.69 5.60 10.18
CA LYS A 196 8.45 6.31 11.24
C LYS A 196 8.10 5.88 12.67
N ASN A 197 6.82 5.86 13.02
CA ASN A 197 6.39 5.52 14.38
C ASN A 197 6.39 4.02 14.66
N PHE A 198 6.18 3.17 13.64
CA PHE A 198 6.41 1.74 13.77
C PHE A 198 7.88 1.47 14.06
N TYR A 199 8.80 2.03 13.25
CA TYR A 199 10.23 1.89 13.47
C TYR A 199 10.63 2.34 14.87
N LYS A 200 10.19 3.53 15.29
CA LYS A 200 10.47 4.08 16.63
C LYS A 200 9.98 3.16 17.76
N ASP A 201 8.73 2.68 17.68
CA ASP A 201 8.11 1.92 18.77
C ASP A 201 8.53 0.44 18.78
N CYS A 202 8.96 -0.12 17.64
CA CYS A 202 9.29 -1.54 17.49
C CYS A 202 10.79 -1.88 17.39
N THR A 203 11.70 -0.93 17.14
CA THR A 203 13.13 -1.25 16.94
C THR A 203 13.75 -2.08 18.08
N ALA A 204 13.36 -1.80 19.33
CA ALA A 204 13.86 -2.57 20.48
C ALA A 204 13.37 -4.03 20.46
N ASP A 205 12.10 -4.25 20.13
CA ASP A 205 11.51 -5.59 20.02
C ASP A 205 12.06 -6.33 18.80
N VAL A 206 12.23 -5.65 17.66
CA VAL A 206 12.89 -6.21 16.46
C VAL A 206 14.27 -6.77 16.80
N LYS A 207 15.09 -6.00 17.54
CA LYS A 207 16.41 -6.46 17.98
C LYS A 207 16.33 -7.60 19.00
N LYS A 208 15.40 -7.51 19.96
CA LYS A 208 15.22 -8.50 21.03
C LYS A 208 14.84 -9.88 20.47
N PHE A 209 13.92 -9.92 19.51
CA PHE A 209 13.42 -11.16 18.91
C PHE A 209 14.15 -11.55 17.62
N GLN A 210 15.19 -10.79 17.23
CA GLN A 210 15.97 -11.04 16.01
C GLN A 210 15.08 -11.06 14.75
N CYS A 211 14.07 -10.18 14.71
CA CYS A 211 13.16 -10.05 13.58
C CYS A 211 13.72 -9.18 12.44
N SER A 212 14.96 -8.69 12.56
CA SER A 212 15.67 -8.06 11.45
C SER A 212 16.27 -9.12 10.55
N MET A 213 16.00 -9.08 9.25
CA MET A 213 16.78 -9.85 8.28
C MET A 213 18.16 -9.20 8.07
N GLU A 214 19.16 -10.01 7.70
CA GLU A 214 20.51 -9.52 7.39
C GLU A 214 20.53 -8.58 6.17
N GLU A 215 21.56 -7.74 6.07
CA GLU A 215 21.75 -6.83 4.93
C GLU A 215 21.87 -7.62 3.62
N GLY A 216 20.85 -7.53 2.77
CA GLY A 216 20.83 -8.17 1.45
C GLY A 216 19.47 -8.73 1.03
N ASP A 217 18.58 -9.02 1.98
CA ASP A 217 17.24 -9.51 1.64
C ASP A 217 16.32 -8.33 1.30
N GLN A 218 15.92 -8.23 0.03
CA GLN A 218 15.14 -7.10 -0.51
C GLN A 218 13.67 -7.10 -0.01
N HIS A 219 13.25 -8.15 0.70
CA HIS A 219 11.88 -8.35 1.19
C HIS A 219 11.70 -8.23 2.72
N THR A 220 12.44 -7.31 3.38
CA THR A 220 12.49 -7.27 4.86
C THR A 220 11.15 -6.97 5.54
N GLN A 221 10.20 -6.27 4.91
CA GLN A 221 8.98 -5.85 5.61
C GLN A 221 8.08 -7.00 6.03
N GLY A 222 7.75 -7.89 5.08
CA GLY A 222 6.84 -9.01 5.34
C GLY A 222 7.42 -9.93 6.41
N SER A 223 8.71 -10.24 6.32
CA SER A 223 9.39 -11.09 7.29
C SER A 223 9.51 -10.46 8.68
N THR A 224 9.84 -9.16 8.78
CA THR A 224 9.94 -8.50 10.08
C THR A 224 8.59 -8.39 10.76
N LEU A 225 7.53 -8.03 10.02
CA LEU A 225 6.18 -7.94 10.58
C LEU A 225 5.68 -9.32 11.02
N GLU A 226 5.82 -10.35 10.18
CA GLU A 226 5.41 -11.73 10.51
C GLU A 226 6.15 -12.25 11.76
N CYS A 227 7.46 -12.00 11.86
CA CYS A 227 8.23 -12.37 13.05
C CYS A 227 7.74 -11.66 14.32
N LEU A 228 7.39 -10.37 14.23
CA LEU A 228 6.84 -9.63 15.36
C LEU A 228 5.44 -10.13 15.73
N GLU A 229 4.60 -10.48 14.77
CA GLU A 229 3.29 -11.10 14.98
C GLU A 229 3.41 -12.45 15.69
N ASP A 230 4.38 -13.28 15.32
CA ASP A 230 4.68 -14.54 16.02
C ASP A 230 5.11 -14.32 17.48
N ASN A 231 5.62 -13.14 17.80
CA ASN A 231 6.03 -12.75 19.14
C ASN A 231 5.05 -11.79 19.83
N GLU A 232 3.83 -11.58 19.28
CA GLU A 232 2.87 -10.54 19.69
C GLU A 232 2.67 -10.45 21.21
N ALA A 233 2.52 -11.61 21.87
CA ALA A 233 2.27 -11.71 23.30
C ALA A 233 3.43 -11.17 24.17
N ASN A 234 4.65 -11.14 23.63
CA ASN A 234 5.86 -10.74 24.33
C ASN A 234 6.42 -9.38 23.87
N LEU A 235 5.73 -8.72 22.93
CA LEU A 235 6.07 -7.37 22.48
C LEU A 235 5.75 -6.33 23.56
N THR A 236 6.42 -5.19 23.49
CA THR A 236 6.00 -4.02 24.24
C THR A 236 4.59 -3.58 23.80
N ALA A 237 3.79 -3.00 24.70
CA ALA A 237 2.43 -2.57 24.38
C ALA A 237 2.38 -1.59 23.19
N LYS A 238 3.39 -0.73 23.06
CA LYS A 238 3.52 0.21 21.92
C LYS A 238 3.81 -0.53 20.62
N CYS A 239 4.80 -1.43 20.61
CA CYS A 239 5.10 -2.19 19.40
C CYS A 239 3.93 -3.09 18.99
N ARG A 240 3.32 -3.80 19.95
CA ARG A 240 2.13 -4.61 19.71
C ARG A 240 1.01 -3.81 19.02
N HIS A 241 0.70 -2.62 19.54
CA HIS A 241 -0.30 -1.75 18.93
C HIS A 241 0.08 -1.35 17.49
N ARG A 242 1.36 -1.05 17.23
CA ARG A 242 1.83 -0.70 15.89
C ARG A 242 1.79 -1.90 14.93
N VAL A 243 2.17 -3.10 15.38
CA VAL A 243 2.10 -4.35 14.61
C VAL A 243 0.66 -4.62 14.18
N LEU A 244 -0.29 -4.64 15.13
CA LEU A 244 -1.69 -4.88 14.84
C LEU A 244 -2.27 -3.82 13.89
N ARG A 245 -1.91 -2.54 14.09
CA ARG A 245 -2.37 -1.46 13.21
C ARG A 245 -1.81 -1.58 11.79
N VAL A 246 -0.54 -1.95 11.64
CA VAL A 246 0.05 -2.16 10.30
C VAL A 246 -0.59 -3.37 9.62
N ALA A 247 -0.78 -4.48 10.34
CA ALA A 247 -1.43 -5.68 9.82
C ALA A 247 -2.87 -5.39 9.33
N GLU A 248 -3.64 -4.61 10.10
CA GLU A 248 -4.97 -4.15 9.71
C GLU A 248 -4.94 -3.34 8.42
N LEU A 249 -4.07 -2.32 8.33
CA LEU A 249 -3.96 -1.47 7.14
C LEU A 249 -3.50 -2.25 5.90
N GLN A 250 -2.57 -3.20 6.07
CA GLN A 250 -2.10 -4.06 4.99
C GLN A 250 -3.15 -5.05 4.47
N SER A 251 -4.16 -5.35 5.27
CA SER A 251 -5.26 -6.24 4.85
C SER A 251 -6.27 -5.57 3.91
N ASP A 252 -6.28 -4.23 3.83
CA ASP A 252 -7.21 -3.49 2.98
C ASP A 252 -6.86 -3.61 1.48
N ASP A 253 -5.58 -3.52 1.14
CA ASP A 253 -5.10 -3.53 -0.24
C ASP A 253 -3.79 -4.31 -0.37
N TYR A 254 -3.75 -5.29 -1.28
CA TYR A 254 -2.58 -6.13 -1.50
C TYR A 254 -1.32 -5.32 -1.89
N HIS A 255 -1.45 -4.11 -2.45
CA HIS A 255 -0.30 -3.25 -2.74
C HIS A 255 0.44 -2.80 -1.47
N MET A 256 -0.21 -2.85 -0.31
CA MET A 256 0.40 -2.51 0.97
C MET A 256 1.09 -3.71 1.63
N ASN A 257 0.84 -4.92 1.13
CA ASN A 257 1.49 -6.13 1.62
C ASN A 257 2.46 -6.64 0.57
N ARG A 258 3.74 -6.27 0.68
CA ARG A 258 4.76 -6.59 -0.34
C ARG A 258 4.93 -8.09 -0.58
N ALA A 259 4.87 -8.91 0.48
CA ALA A 259 4.97 -10.36 0.36
C ALA A 259 3.79 -10.92 -0.45
N LEU A 260 2.56 -10.48 -0.16
CA LEU A 260 1.36 -10.87 -0.90
C LEU A 260 1.38 -10.33 -2.34
N TYR A 261 1.80 -9.07 -2.53
CA TYR A 261 1.87 -8.40 -3.82
C TYR A 261 2.64 -9.23 -4.85
N TYR A 262 3.75 -9.83 -4.41
CA TYR A 262 4.59 -10.69 -5.26
C TYR A 262 4.15 -12.13 -5.31
N ALA A 263 3.80 -12.73 -4.17
CA ALA A 263 3.37 -14.12 -4.12
C ALA A 263 2.16 -14.37 -5.04
N CYS A 264 1.29 -13.37 -5.19
CA CYS A 264 0.07 -13.46 -5.99
C CYS A 264 0.14 -12.69 -7.33
N ARG A 265 1.33 -12.27 -7.80
CA ARG A 265 1.43 -11.45 -9.03
C ARG A 265 0.78 -12.13 -10.23
N ASP A 266 1.22 -13.34 -10.54
CA ASP A 266 0.80 -14.04 -11.76
C ASP A 266 -0.69 -14.42 -11.70
N ASP A 267 -1.18 -14.85 -10.53
CA ASP A 267 -2.60 -15.13 -10.29
C ASP A 267 -3.46 -13.87 -10.46
N ARG A 268 -3.04 -12.74 -9.88
CA ARG A 268 -3.75 -11.47 -10.01
C ARG A 268 -3.85 -11.03 -11.47
N GLU A 269 -2.76 -11.12 -12.22
CA GLU A 269 -2.72 -10.75 -13.64
C GLU A 269 -3.62 -11.67 -14.49
N HIS A 270 -3.71 -12.95 -14.13
CA HIS A 270 -4.51 -13.92 -14.86
C HIS A 270 -6.01 -13.86 -14.51
N PHE A 271 -6.34 -13.75 -13.22
CA PHE A 271 -7.71 -13.90 -12.71
C PHE A 271 -8.40 -12.57 -12.40
N CYS A 272 -7.65 -11.52 -12.08
CA CYS A 272 -8.18 -10.21 -11.66
C CYS A 272 -7.81 -9.03 -12.58
N PRO A 273 -7.67 -9.17 -13.91
CA PRO A 273 -7.14 -8.09 -14.76
C PRO A 273 -8.04 -6.84 -14.84
N SER A 274 -9.30 -6.93 -14.39
CA SER A 274 -10.29 -5.85 -14.43
C SER A 274 -10.88 -5.49 -13.06
N VAL A 275 -10.36 -6.09 -11.99
CA VAL A 275 -10.82 -5.82 -10.62
C VAL A 275 -10.05 -4.63 -10.07
N GLU A 276 -10.76 -3.64 -9.55
CA GLU A 276 -10.14 -2.53 -8.84
C GLU A 276 -9.76 -2.97 -7.42
N SER A 277 -8.47 -2.85 -7.08
CA SER A 277 -7.92 -3.25 -5.79
C SER A 277 -8.46 -2.42 -4.61
N GLY A 278 -8.28 -2.94 -3.40
CA GLY A 278 -8.67 -2.28 -2.15
C GLY A 278 -10.02 -2.77 -1.61
N GLN A 279 -10.33 -2.44 -0.36
CA GLN A 279 -11.50 -2.98 0.36
C GLN A 279 -11.50 -4.53 0.36
N GLY A 280 -10.32 -5.14 0.43
CA GLY A 280 -10.13 -6.59 0.40
C GLY A 280 -10.22 -7.23 -0.99
N ARG A 281 -10.41 -6.45 -2.07
CA ARG A 281 -10.34 -6.97 -3.45
C ARG A 281 -8.89 -7.06 -3.94
N VAL A 282 -8.60 -8.13 -4.66
CA VAL A 282 -7.34 -8.41 -5.37
C VAL A 282 -7.51 -8.14 -6.85
#